data_AF-A0A6G2W0D2-F1
#
_entry.id   AF-A0A6G2W0D2-F1
#
_cell.length_a   1.000
_cell.length_b   1.000
_cell.length_c   1.000
_cell.angle_alpha   90.00
_cell.angle_beta   90.00
_cell.angle_gamma   90.00
#
_symmetry.space_group_name_H-M   'P 1'
#
loop_
_entity.id
_entity.type
_entity.pdbx_description
1 polymer ?
#
loop_
_entity_poly.entity_id
_entity_poly.type
_entity_poly.pdbx_seq_one_letter_code
_entity_poly.pdbx_strand_id
1 'polypeptide(L)'
;MAARAGLIGDVGENAPANWEAPFGTGEVHIALSALSSDAGQLERELERAGAALRETPGVEVIWQQDVHQLPTGRTTFGFRDGISHPNIEGVGLPGSNPQEAPIKAGEFILGYPDETGNLPPMPSPDVLGRNGTYVAVRKIHTDVAAWRRYLRANSSDAEEEALLAAKMIGRWPSGAPLTLTPDHDDPELAADPQRVNNFLYRENDDRGLRCPAGAHIRRNNPRDATIIGDARMHRLIRRGTTYGPPL
;
A
#
# COMPACT_ATOMS: atom_id res chain seq x y z
N MET A 1 12.61 -2.98 12.30
CA MET A 1 11.32 -3.69 12.15
C MET A 1 11.24 -4.97 12.98
N ALA A 2 12.26 -5.85 12.98
CA ALA A 2 12.25 -7.10 13.74
C ALA A 2 11.88 -6.95 15.23
N ALA A 3 12.42 -5.94 15.93
CA ALA A 3 12.07 -5.65 17.33
C ALA A 3 10.58 -5.32 17.57
N ARG A 4 9.82 -4.99 16.52
CA ARG A 4 8.37 -4.71 16.59
C ARG A 4 7.51 -5.85 16.02
N ALA A 5 8.10 -7.01 15.69
CA ALA A 5 7.40 -8.12 15.02
C ALA A 5 6.09 -8.53 15.72
N GLY A 6 6.11 -8.65 17.05
CA GLY A 6 4.90 -8.97 17.83
C GLY A 6 3.79 -7.91 17.73
N LEU A 7 4.13 -6.64 17.53
CA LEU A 7 3.16 -5.54 17.37
C LEU A 7 2.54 -5.51 15.97
N ILE A 8 3.31 -5.91 14.95
CA ILE A 8 2.88 -5.88 13.53
C ILE A 8 2.36 -7.24 13.04
N GLY A 9 2.31 -8.24 13.92
CA GLY A 9 1.75 -9.56 13.61
C GLY A 9 2.68 -10.49 12.83
N ASP A 10 3.98 -10.17 12.76
CA ASP A 10 4.98 -11.03 12.12
C ASP A 10 5.37 -12.17 13.08
N VAL A 11 4.55 -13.23 13.09
CA VAL A 11 4.68 -14.40 13.97
C VAL A 11 4.60 -15.70 13.17
N GLY A 12 4.95 -16.83 13.81
CA GLY A 12 4.91 -18.15 13.18
C GLY A 12 5.83 -18.23 11.95
N GLU A 13 5.30 -18.64 10.81
CA GLU A 13 6.03 -18.68 9.54
C GLU A 13 6.57 -17.31 9.11
N ASN A 14 5.91 -16.23 9.52
CA ASN A 14 6.30 -14.85 9.19
C ASN A 14 7.24 -14.22 10.24
N ALA A 15 7.66 -14.97 11.26
CA ALA A 15 8.53 -14.45 12.32
C ALA A 15 9.90 -13.99 11.77
N PRO A 16 10.58 -13.02 12.41
CA PRO A 16 11.87 -12.50 11.95
C PRO A 16 12.96 -13.55 11.73
N ALA A 17 12.91 -14.68 12.44
CA ALA A 17 13.84 -15.80 12.26
C ALA A 17 13.75 -16.45 10.87
N ASN A 18 12.63 -16.26 10.16
CA ASN A 18 12.40 -16.80 8.82
C ASN A 18 12.53 -15.73 7.73
N TRP A 19 12.88 -14.49 8.08
CA TRP A 19 13.07 -13.45 7.09
C TRP A 19 14.33 -13.71 6.27
N GLU A 20 14.25 -13.36 4.99
CA GLU A 20 15.40 -13.38 4.10
C GLU A 20 16.47 -12.39 4.59
N ALA A 21 17.71 -12.85 4.70
CA ALA A 21 18.83 -11.96 4.99
C ALA A 21 19.00 -10.92 3.86
N PRO A 22 19.30 -9.65 4.16
CA PRO A 22 19.71 -9.10 5.46
C PRO A 22 18.55 -8.48 6.26
N PHE A 23 17.29 -8.77 5.94
CA PHE A 23 16.17 -8.14 6.64
C PHE A 23 16.09 -8.58 8.11
N GLY A 24 16.02 -7.61 9.01
CA GLY A 24 15.90 -7.86 10.44
C GLY A 24 17.23 -8.02 11.19
N THR A 25 18.38 -8.05 10.48
CA THR A 25 19.71 -8.18 11.11
C THR A 25 20.24 -6.88 11.68
N GLY A 26 19.79 -5.74 11.14
CA GLY A 26 20.31 -4.41 11.48
C GLY A 26 21.43 -3.93 10.56
N GLU A 27 21.85 -4.74 9.58
CA GLU A 27 22.93 -4.41 8.64
C GLU A 27 22.50 -3.46 7.52
N VAL A 28 21.19 -3.32 7.28
CA VAL A 28 20.65 -2.42 6.26
C VAL A 28 20.66 -0.98 6.78
N HIS A 29 21.61 -0.18 6.30
CA HIS A 29 21.73 1.24 6.65
C HIS A 29 21.03 2.17 5.66
N ILE A 30 21.07 1.84 4.37
CA ILE A 30 20.56 2.66 3.27
C ILE A 30 19.75 1.77 2.33
N ALA A 31 18.61 2.27 1.87
CA ALA A 31 17.83 1.67 0.79
C ALA A 31 17.74 2.64 -0.38
N LEU A 32 18.05 2.16 -1.59
CA LEU A 32 17.89 2.90 -2.83
C LEU A 32 16.84 2.20 -3.69
N SER A 33 15.92 2.98 -4.28
CA SER A 33 14.90 2.48 -5.19
C SER A 33 14.97 3.27 -6.49
N ALA A 34 15.08 2.57 -7.61
CA ALA A 34 15.00 3.12 -8.95
C ALA A 34 13.80 2.49 -9.67
N LEU A 35 12.93 3.33 -10.23
CA LEU A 35 11.72 2.91 -10.94
C LEU A 35 11.62 3.74 -12.22
N SER A 36 11.36 3.09 -13.35
CA SER A 36 11.08 3.76 -14.61
C SER A 36 10.08 2.95 -15.43
N SER A 37 9.26 3.64 -16.23
CA SER A 37 8.46 3.01 -17.28
C SER A 37 9.28 2.68 -18.55
N ASP A 38 10.52 3.17 -18.62
CA ASP A 38 11.47 2.91 -19.71
C ASP A 38 12.66 2.11 -19.16
N ALA A 39 12.84 0.89 -19.67
CA ALA A 39 13.89 -0.02 -19.25
C ALA A 39 15.29 0.52 -19.55
N GLY A 40 15.49 1.18 -20.69
CA GLY A 40 16.78 1.78 -21.04
C GLY A 40 17.10 2.99 -20.17
N GLN A 41 16.10 3.77 -19.75
CA GLN A 41 16.31 4.83 -18.76
C GLN A 41 16.65 4.25 -17.38
N LEU A 42 15.96 3.19 -16.96
CA LEU A 42 16.26 2.53 -15.68
C LEU A 42 17.71 2.03 -15.65
N GLU A 43 18.14 1.35 -16.71
CA GLU A 43 19.51 0.85 -16.84
C GLU A 43 20.54 1.98 -16.73
N ARG A 44 20.34 3.10 -17.45
CA ARG A 44 21.23 4.26 -17.36
C ARG A 44 21.32 4.86 -15.95
N GLU A 45 20.20 4.96 -15.24
CA GLU A 45 20.21 5.50 -13.86
C GLU A 45 20.86 4.52 -12.88
N LEU A 46 20.67 3.21 -13.07
CA LEU A 46 21.35 2.18 -12.26
C LEU A 46 22.86 2.17 -12.53
N GLU A 47 23.30 2.31 -13.77
CA GLU A 47 24.73 2.44 -14.11
C GLU A 47 25.35 3.68 -13.44
N ARG A 48 24.64 4.82 -13.48
CA ARG A 48 25.08 6.05 -12.82
C ARG A 48 25.17 5.88 -11.30
N ALA A 49 24.18 5.27 -10.68
CA ALA A 49 24.21 4.97 -9.24
C ALA A 49 25.36 4.01 -8.90
N GLY A 50 25.59 3.00 -9.72
CA GLY A 50 26.70 2.06 -9.58
C GLY A 50 28.07 2.73 -9.72
N ALA A 51 28.21 3.72 -10.60
CA ALA A 51 29.43 4.52 -10.73
C ALA A 51 29.70 5.34 -9.46
N ALA A 52 28.69 6.04 -8.94
CA ALA A 52 28.80 6.80 -7.69
C ALA A 52 29.15 5.91 -6.49
N LEU A 53 28.56 4.70 -6.42
CA LEU A 53 28.86 3.73 -5.36
C LEU A 53 30.34 3.30 -5.38
N ARG A 54 30.91 3.05 -6.57
CA ARG A 54 32.35 2.68 -6.69
C ARG A 54 33.28 3.78 -6.19
N GLU A 55 32.82 5.04 -6.21
CA GLU A 55 33.55 6.21 -5.71
C GLU A 55 33.25 6.51 -4.22
N THR A 56 32.44 5.69 -3.55
CA THR A 56 32.02 5.91 -2.14
C THR A 56 32.56 4.79 -1.24
N PRO A 57 33.76 4.95 -0.65
CA PRO A 57 34.32 3.96 0.27
C PRO A 57 33.41 3.73 1.49
N GLY A 58 33.32 2.47 1.94
CA GLY A 58 32.57 2.09 3.14
C GLY A 58 31.08 1.85 2.93
N VAL A 59 30.59 1.91 1.69
CA VAL A 59 29.22 1.53 1.32
C VAL A 59 29.26 0.28 0.45
N GLU A 60 28.47 -0.73 0.81
CA GLU A 60 28.37 -2.01 0.10
C GLU A 60 26.91 -2.32 -0.21
N VAL A 61 26.65 -2.85 -1.42
CA VAL A 61 25.34 -3.41 -1.76
C VAL A 61 25.28 -4.84 -1.24
N ILE A 62 24.61 -5.00 -0.10
CA ILE A 62 24.44 -6.30 0.57
C ILE A 62 23.21 -7.07 0.07
N TRP A 63 22.30 -6.41 -0.65
CA TRP A 63 21.08 -7.01 -1.17
C TRP A 63 20.46 -6.17 -2.29
N GLN A 64 19.83 -6.84 -3.26
CA GLN A 64 19.11 -6.21 -4.36
C GLN A 64 17.90 -7.08 -4.75
N GLN A 65 16.80 -6.43 -5.17
CA GLN A 65 15.62 -7.09 -5.70
C GLN A 65 15.07 -6.32 -6.88
N ASP A 66 14.93 -7.05 -7.99
CA ASP A 66 14.20 -6.54 -9.14
C ASP A 66 12.70 -6.60 -8.87
N VAL A 67 12.04 -5.50 -9.19
CA VAL A 67 10.61 -5.29 -9.01
C VAL A 67 10.00 -4.77 -10.30
N HIS A 68 8.76 -5.13 -10.55
CA HIS A 68 8.07 -4.76 -11.78
C HIS A 68 6.57 -4.73 -11.57
N GLN A 69 5.88 -4.03 -12.47
CA GLN A 69 4.45 -4.20 -12.63
C GLN A 69 4.22 -5.47 -13.46
N LEU A 70 3.32 -6.34 -13.01
CA LEU A 70 2.92 -7.51 -13.83
C LEU A 70 2.34 -7.03 -15.16
N PRO A 71 2.49 -7.79 -16.27
CA PRO A 71 1.94 -7.41 -17.58
C PRO A 71 0.43 -7.10 -17.56
N THR A 72 -0.31 -7.69 -16.62
CA THR A 72 -1.74 -7.46 -16.42
C THR A 72 -2.07 -6.09 -15.81
N GLY A 73 -1.07 -5.39 -15.27
CA GLY A 73 -1.25 -4.17 -14.49
C GLY A 73 -1.86 -4.39 -13.10
N ARG A 74 -2.07 -5.64 -12.69
CA ARG A 74 -2.74 -6.04 -11.43
C ARG A 74 -1.75 -6.60 -10.41
N THR A 75 -2.21 -6.75 -9.17
CA THR A 75 -1.46 -7.45 -8.10
C THR A 75 -1.33 -8.95 -8.40
N THR A 76 -0.48 -9.64 -7.63
CA THR A 76 -0.32 -11.11 -7.72
C THR A 76 -1.61 -11.89 -7.45
N PHE A 77 -2.53 -11.33 -6.65
CA PHE A 77 -3.88 -11.88 -6.44
C PHE A 77 -4.90 -11.49 -7.51
N GLY A 78 -4.50 -10.72 -8.54
CA GLY A 78 -5.33 -10.39 -9.68
C GLY A 78 -6.24 -9.16 -9.50
N PHE A 79 -5.93 -8.26 -8.57
CA PHE A 79 -6.71 -7.05 -8.31
C PHE A 79 -6.01 -5.79 -8.85
N ARG A 80 -6.79 -4.82 -9.30
CA ARG A 80 -6.27 -3.46 -9.54
C ARG A 80 -5.88 -2.79 -8.22
N ASP A 81 -4.68 -2.19 -8.19
CA ASP A 81 -4.20 -1.38 -7.07
C ASP A 81 -3.94 0.08 -7.51
N GLY A 82 -3.48 0.93 -6.60
CA GLY A 82 -3.17 2.34 -6.85
C GLY A 82 -4.40 3.25 -6.94
N ILE A 83 -5.60 2.75 -6.62
CA ILE A 83 -6.86 3.48 -6.80
C ILE A 83 -7.02 4.60 -5.76
N SER A 84 -6.76 4.30 -4.48
CA SER A 84 -7.02 5.23 -3.38
C SER A 84 -5.73 5.80 -2.82
N HIS A 85 -5.56 7.12 -2.93
CA HIS A 85 -4.49 7.92 -2.31
C HIS A 85 -5.06 9.18 -1.63
N PRO A 86 -4.41 9.66 -0.56
CA PRO A 86 -4.86 10.86 0.16
C PRO A 86 -4.77 12.12 -0.72
N ASN A 87 -5.62 13.09 -0.40
CA ASN A 87 -5.42 14.50 -0.76
C ASN A 87 -4.57 15.14 0.34
N ILE A 88 -3.52 15.89 -0.01
CA ILE A 88 -2.60 16.49 0.97
C ILE A 88 -2.65 18.00 0.82
N GLU A 89 -2.91 18.69 1.93
CA GLU A 89 -2.97 20.15 1.98
C GLU A 89 -1.66 20.77 1.49
N GLY A 90 -1.76 21.82 0.66
CA GLY A 90 -0.61 22.56 0.12
C GLY A 90 0.07 21.94 -1.10
N VAL A 91 -0.22 20.68 -1.46
CA VAL A 91 0.37 20.02 -2.65
C VAL A 91 -0.30 20.49 -3.95
N GLY A 92 -1.57 20.90 -3.90
CA GLY A 92 -2.31 21.36 -5.08
C GLY A 92 -2.74 20.25 -6.05
N LEU A 93 -2.58 18.98 -5.65
CA LEU A 93 -3.08 17.82 -6.40
C LEU A 93 -4.33 17.27 -5.73
N PRO A 94 -5.40 16.96 -6.48
CA PRO A 94 -6.60 16.36 -5.90
C PRO A 94 -6.29 14.95 -5.37
N GLY A 95 -6.95 14.58 -4.27
CA GLY A 95 -6.98 13.19 -3.84
C GLY A 95 -7.89 12.34 -4.73
N SER A 96 -7.82 11.03 -4.52
CA SER A 96 -8.62 10.07 -5.28
C SER A 96 -10.11 10.04 -4.91
N ASN A 97 -10.51 10.50 -3.72
CA ASN A 97 -11.90 10.52 -3.28
C ASN A 97 -12.38 11.98 -3.17
N PRO A 98 -13.35 12.42 -4.00
CA PRO A 98 -13.84 13.81 -3.96
C PRO A 98 -14.62 14.16 -2.68
N GLN A 99 -15.06 13.16 -1.90
CA GLN A 99 -15.75 13.39 -0.63
C GLN A 99 -14.79 13.64 0.55
N GLU A 100 -13.49 13.37 0.39
CA GLU A 100 -12.50 13.52 1.45
C GLU A 100 -11.85 14.91 1.40
N ALA A 101 -11.92 15.63 2.52
CA ALA A 101 -11.15 16.87 2.69
C ALA A 101 -9.63 16.58 2.70
N PRO A 102 -8.79 17.52 2.22
CA PRO A 102 -7.34 17.42 2.35
C PRO A 102 -6.89 17.09 3.77
N ILE A 103 -5.86 16.25 3.86
CA ILE A 103 -5.18 15.90 5.11
C ILE A 103 -3.98 16.83 5.26
N LYS A 104 -3.72 17.27 6.49
CA LYS A 104 -2.59 18.14 6.79
C LYS A 104 -1.28 17.47 6.44
N ALA A 105 -0.35 18.27 5.91
CA ALA A 105 0.94 17.77 5.44
C ALA A 105 1.77 17.08 6.53
N GLY A 106 1.61 17.45 7.82
CA GLY A 106 2.34 16.87 8.94
C GLY A 106 2.10 15.37 9.16
N GLU A 107 1.02 14.81 8.61
CA GLU A 107 0.78 13.36 8.61
C GLU A 107 1.77 12.60 7.71
N PHE A 108 2.41 13.29 6.77
CA PHE A 108 3.29 12.69 5.76
C PHE A 108 4.70 13.30 5.72
N ILE A 109 4.83 14.58 6.06
CA ILE A 109 6.04 15.38 5.89
C ILE A 109 6.45 15.97 7.24
N LEU A 110 7.66 15.65 7.68
CA LEU A 110 8.22 16.11 8.95
C LEU A 110 8.47 17.62 8.94
N GLY A 111 8.19 18.27 10.07
CA GLY A 111 8.34 19.72 10.25
C GLY A 111 7.11 20.55 9.87
N TYR A 112 5.96 19.90 9.63
CA TYR A 112 4.66 20.52 9.36
C TYR A 112 3.62 20.09 10.41
N PRO A 113 2.60 20.93 10.70
CA PRO A 113 1.53 20.55 11.62
C PRO A 113 0.74 19.32 11.14
N ASP A 114 0.49 18.39 12.05
CA ASP A 114 -0.37 17.22 11.86
C ASP A 114 -1.86 17.54 12.09
N GLU A 115 -2.76 16.56 11.93
CA GLU A 115 -4.22 16.72 12.13
C GLU A 115 -4.56 17.27 13.51
N THR A 116 -3.77 16.94 14.55
CA THR A 116 -3.93 17.46 15.91
C THR A 116 -3.42 18.90 16.08
N GLY A 117 -2.72 19.45 15.09
CA GLY A 117 -2.10 20.78 15.12
C GLY A 117 -0.70 20.79 15.75
N ASN A 118 -0.16 19.63 16.09
CA ASN A 118 1.17 19.50 16.68
C ASN A 118 2.23 19.30 15.60
N LEU A 119 3.50 19.50 15.96
CA LEU A 119 4.64 19.11 15.13
C LEU A 119 5.11 17.72 15.59
N PRO A 120 5.00 16.68 14.75
CA PRO A 120 5.52 15.37 15.09
C PRO A 120 7.04 15.42 15.35
N PRO A 121 7.56 14.54 16.23
CA PRO A 121 8.99 14.48 16.47
C PRO A 121 9.74 14.15 15.18
N MET A 122 10.86 14.84 14.96
CA MET A 122 11.73 14.64 13.79
C MET A 122 13.21 14.65 14.22
N PRO A 123 14.12 14.11 13.39
CA PRO A 123 15.56 14.18 13.67
C PRO A 123 16.04 15.63 13.90
N SER A 124 16.96 15.80 14.85
CA SER A 124 17.65 17.07 15.11
C SER A 124 19.12 16.99 14.66
N PRO A 125 19.71 18.09 14.13
CA PRO A 125 19.09 19.39 13.87
C PRO A 125 18.09 19.37 12.70
N ASP A 126 17.25 20.41 12.59
CA ASP A 126 16.19 20.55 11.58
C ASP A 126 16.62 20.21 10.15
N VAL A 127 17.85 20.54 9.75
CA VAL A 127 18.40 20.25 8.42
C VAL A 127 18.44 18.75 8.08
N LEU A 128 18.42 17.87 9.09
CA LEU A 128 18.40 16.41 8.91
C LEU A 128 16.98 15.83 8.90
N GLY A 129 15.97 16.57 9.35
CA GLY A 129 14.62 16.05 9.57
C GLY A 129 13.53 16.75 8.77
N ARG A 130 13.59 18.08 8.66
CA ARG A 130 12.57 18.90 8.00
C ARG A 130 12.43 18.51 6.53
N ASN A 131 11.20 18.43 6.05
CA ASN A 131 10.84 17.94 4.71
C ASN A 131 11.19 16.45 4.47
N GLY A 132 11.59 15.72 5.51
CA GLY A 132 11.74 14.27 5.48
C GLY A 132 10.41 13.54 5.65
N THR A 133 10.45 12.22 5.50
CA THR A 133 9.32 11.32 5.76
C THR A 133 9.85 9.97 6.26
N TYR A 134 8.98 9.21 6.94
CA TYR A 134 9.29 7.83 7.29
C TYR A 134 8.86 6.89 6.18
N VAL A 135 9.78 6.07 5.70
CA VAL A 135 9.50 5.01 4.71
C VAL A 135 9.46 3.67 5.42
N ALA A 136 8.30 2.99 5.37
CA ALA A 136 8.16 1.62 5.83
C ALA A 136 8.27 0.66 4.63
N VAL A 137 9.35 -0.13 4.59
CA VAL A 137 9.56 -1.15 3.57
C VAL A 137 9.13 -2.52 4.09
N ARG A 138 8.31 -3.23 3.32
CA ARG A 138 7.82 -4.58 3.58
C ARG A 138 8.00 -5.42 2.32
N LYS A 139 8.80 -6.49 2.38
CA LYS A 139 8.79 -7.54 1.35
C LYS A 139 7.75 -8.58 1.77
N ILE A 140 6.66 -8.68 1.03
CA ILE A 140 5.53 -9.56 1.36
C ILE A 140 5.44 -10.64 0.28
N HIS A 141 5.73 -11.88 0.66
CA HIS A 141 5.50 -13.03 -0.20
C HIS A 141 4.00 -13.35 -0.23
N THR A 142 3.46 -13.55 -1.43
CA THR A 142 2.05 -13.91 -1.63
C THR A 142 1.94 -15.35 -2.11
N ASP A 143 1.36 -16.23 -1.30
CA ASP A 143 1.02 -17.60 -1.74
C ASP A 143 -0.27 -17.58 -2.58
N VAL A 144 -0.10 -17.29 -3.87
CA VAL A 144 -1.19 -17.22 -4.85
C VAL A 144 -1.90 -18.56 -5.01
N ALA A 145 -1.16 -19.68 -4.85
CA ALA A 145 -1.73 -21.01 -4.96
C ALA A 145 -2.65 -21.31 -3.77
N ALA A 146 -2.21 -21.01 -2.55
CA ALA A 146 -3.03 -21.16 -1.35
C ALA A 146 -4.26 -20.24 -1.39
N TRP A 147 -4.10 -19.00 -1.85
CA TRP A 147 -5.21 -18.07 -2.08
C TRP A 147 -6.28 -18.66 -3.00
N ARG A 148 -5.90 -19.11 -4.21
CA ARG A 148 -6.83 -19.71 -5.18
C ARG A 148 -7.50 -20.98 -4.64
N ARG A 149 -6.76 -21.84 -3.94
CA ARG A 149 -7.32 -23.04 -3.28
C ARG A 149 -8.33 -22.68 -2.21
N TYR A 150 -8.04 -21.67 -1.39
CA TYR A 150 -8.93 -21.21 -0.33
C TYR A 150 -10.25 -20.70 -0.91
N LEU A 151 -10.19 -19.86 -1.96
CA LEU A 151 -11.41 -19.33 -2.59
C LEU A 151 -12.28 -20.47 -3.15
N ARG A 152 -11.70 -21.36 -3.95
CA ARG A 152 -12.41 -22.52 -4.53
C ARG A 152 -13.01 -23.45 -3.50
N ALA A 153 -12.35 -23.63 -2.36
CA ALA A 153 -12.85 -24.50 -1.29
C ALA A 153 -14.03 -23.88 -0.52
N ASN A 154 -14.27 -22.57 -0.68
CA ASN A 154 -15.27 -21.80 0.06
C ASN A 154 -16.29 -21.11 -0.88
N SER A 155 -16.39 -21.56 -2.13
CA SER A 155 -17.38 -21.10 -3.11
C SER A 155 -17.96 -22.28 -3.88
N SER A 156 -19.19 -22.14 -4.37
CA SER A 156 -19.87 -23.19 -5.15
C SER A 156 -19.57 -23.08 -6.64
N ASP A 157 -19.28 -21.86 -7.11
CA ASP A 157 -18.99 -21.54 -8.51
C ASP A 157 -18.03 -20.35 -8.63
N ALA A 158 -17.76 -19.94 -9.86
CA ALA A 158 -16.83 -18.85 -10.17
C ALA A 158 -17.35 -17.46 -9.80
N GLU A 159 -18.67 -17.25 -9.79
CA GLU A 159 -19.27 -15.96 -9.40
C GLU A 159 -19.16 -15.78 -7.88
N GLU A 160 -19.49 -16.82 -7.12
CA GLU A 160 -19.27 -16.85 -5.67
C GLU A 160 -17.79 -16.76 -5.30
N GLU A 161 -16.90 -17.39 -6.07
CA GLU A 161 -15.44 -17.30 -5.88
C GLU A 161 -14.97 -15.84 -6.00
N ALA A 162 -15.41 -15.16 -7.07
CA ALA A 162 -15.08 -13.77 -7.33
C ALA A 162 -15.67 -12.83 -6.27
N LEU A 163 -16.91 -13.07 -5.83
CA LEU A 163 -17.55 -12.29 -4.77
C LEU A 163 -16.88 -12.49 -3.41
N LEU A 164 -16.48 -13.72 -3.07
CA LEU A 164 -15.73 -14.00 -1.84
C LEU A 164 -14.40 -13.25 -1.83
N ALA A 165 -13.64 -13.32 -2.93
CA ALA A 165 -12.40 -12.60 -3.11
C ALA A 165 -12.62 -11.08 -2.99
N ALA A 166 -13.66 -10.56 -3.65
CA ALA A 166 -14.04 -9.16 -3.57
C ALA A 166 -14.41 -8.75 -2.14
N LYS A 167 -15.09 -9.59 -1.36
CA LYS A 167 -15.45 -9.34 0.05
C LYS A 167 -14.24 -9.31 0.98
N MET A 168 -13.22 -10.11 0.71
CA MET A 168 -11.94 -10.07 1.45
C MET A 168 -11.16 -8.77 1.16
N ILE A 169 -11.22 -8.26 -0.07
CA ILE A 169 -10.49 -7.05 -0.47
C ILE A 169 -11.29 -5.76 -0.20
N GLY A 170 -12.61 -5.80 -0.42
CA GLY A 170 -13.53 -4.67 -0.45
C GLY A 170 -13.70 -4.02 -1.84
N ARG A 171 -13.08 -4.60 -2.87
CA ARG A 171 -13.23 -4.25 -4.29
C ARG A 171 -13.24 -5.51 -5.12
N TRP A 172 -13.92 -5.46 -6.25
CA TRP A 172 -13.77 -6.46 -7.31
C TRP A 172 -12.38 -6.42 -7.94
N PRO A 173 -11.95 -7.49 -8.64
CA PRO A 173 -10.68 -7.53 -9.36
C PRO A 173 -10.45 -6.34 -10.32
N SER A 174 -11.51 -5.81 -10.93
CA SER A 174 -11.46 -4.60 -11.77
C SER A 174 -11.02 -3.33 -11.01
N GLY A 175 -11.31 -3.27 -9.71
CA GLY A 175 -11.21 -2.08 -8.86
C GLY A 175 -12.56 -1.50 -8.43
N ALA A 176 -13.70 -1.98 -8.96
CA ALA A 176 -15.03 -1.50 -8.54
C ALA A 176 -15.26 -1.75 -7.03
N PRO A 177 -15.67 -0.74 -6.24
CA PRO A 177 -15.85 -0.91 -4.80
C PRO A 177 -17.16 -1.63 -4.46
N LEU A 178 -17.09 -2.60 -3.54
CA LEU A 178 -18.28 -3.34 -3.09
C LEU A 178 -19.36 -2.44 -2.48
N THR A 179 -18.98 -1.32 -1.88
CA THR A 179 -19.93 -0.35 -1.32
C THR A 179 -20.89 0.21 -2.38
N LEU A 180 -20.44 0.35 -3.63
CA LEU A 180 -21.24 0.88 -4.74
C LEU A 180 -21.87 -0.22 -5.60
N THR A 181 -21.15 -1.33 -5.82
CA THR A 181 -21.64 -2.49 -6.58
C THR A 181 -21.42 -3.78 -5.79
N PRO A 182 -22.33 -4.13 -4.87
CA PRO A 182 -22.11 -5.24 -3.93
C PRO A 182 -22.27 -6.62 -4.56
N ASP A 183 -23.07 -6.73 -5.63
CA ASP A 183 -23.54 -8.01 -6.15
C ASP A 183 -22.80 -8.47 -7.40
N HIS A 184 -22.19 -7.56 -8.17
CA HIS A 184 -21.44 -7.88 -9.38
C HIS A 184 -20.31 -6.89 -9.64
N ASP A 185 -19.30 -7.33 -10.41
CA ASP A 185 -18.24 -6.45 -10.88
C ASP A 185 -18.79 -5.41 -11.88
N ASP A 186 -18.27 -4.19 -11.81
CA ASP A 186 -18.63 -3.09 -12.71
C ASP A 186 -17.34 -2.46 -13.28
N PRO A 187 -16.82 -3.00 -14.41
CA PRO A 187 -15.61 -2.48 -15.04
C PRO A 187 -15.72 -1.02 -15.51
N GLU A 188 -16.92 -0.53 -15.83
CA GLU A 188 -17.14 0.87 -16.24
C GLU A 188 -16.96 1.81 -15.04
N LEU A 189 -17.59 1.47 -13.90
CA LEU A 189 -17.35 2.16 -12.64
C LEU A 189 -15.89 2.08 -12.22
N ALA A 190 -15.24 0.93 -12.40
CA ALA A 190 -13.84 0.76 -12.07
C ALA A 190 -12.94 1.67 -12.92
N ALA A 191 -13.25 1.85 -14.20
CA ALA A 191 -12.47 2.66 -15.12
C ALA A 191 -12.59 4.17 -14.85
N ASP A 192 -13.68 4.63 -14.24
CA ASP A 192 -13.95 6.05 -13.98
C ASP A 192 -13.24 6.58 -12.72
N PRO A 193 -12.20 7.43 -12.84
CA PRO A 193 -11.47 7.97 -11.69
C PRO A 193 -12.30 8.85 -10.77
N GLN A 194 -13.39 9.46 -11.28
CA GLN A 194 -14.29 10.33 -10.52
C GLN A 194 -15.30 9.54 -9.70
N ARG A 195 -15.54 8.27 -10.04
CA ARG A 195 -16.56 7.43 -9.40
C ARG A 195 -15.98 6.27 -8.61
N VAL A 196 -14.90 5.65 -9.08
CA VAL A 196 -14.33 4.39 -8.50
C VAL A 196 -13.97 4.50 -7.02
N ASN A 197 -13.70 5.71 -6.52
CA ASN A 197 -13.37 5.94 -5.12
C ASN A 197 -14.33 6.90 -4.39
N ASN A 198 -15.39 7.34 -5.07
CA ASN A 198 -16.39 8.28 -4.57
C ASN A 198 -17.44 7.57 -3.71
N PHE A 199 -17.01 7.12 -2.54
CA PHE A 199 -17.91 6.53 -1.55
C PHE A 199 -17.41 6.78 -0.13
N LEU A 200 -18.33 6.61 0.79
CA LEU A 200 -18.14 6.56 2.23
C LEU A 200 -18.92 5.35 2.76
N TYR A 201 -18.67 4.91 3.99
CA TYR A 201 -19.33 3.72 4.54
C TYR A 201 -20.58 4.07 5.37
N ARG A 202 -20.62 5.19 6.10
CA ARG A 202 -21.66 5.41 7.12
C ARG A 202 -23.07 5.47 6.56
N GLU A 203 -23.31 6.23 5.50
CA GLU A 203 -24.67 6.40 4.97
C GLU A 203 -25.21 5.11 4.32
N ASN A 204 -24.37 4.44 3.53
CA ASN A 204 -24.80 3.39 2.62
C ASN A 204 -24.40 1.97 3.04
N ASP A 205 -23.52 1.82 4.04
CA ASP A 205 -22.94 0.54 4.45
C ASP A 205 -22.38 0.53 5.89
N ASP A 206 -23.04 1.24 6.82
CA ASP A 206 -22.55 1.37 8.21
C ASP A 206 -22.32 0.00 8.86
N ARG A 207 -23.29 -0.91 8.63
CA ARG A 207 -23.30 -2.27 9.14
C ARG A 207 -22.35 -3.23 8.41
N GLY A 208 -21.74 -2.81 7.29
CA GLY A 208 -20.84 -3.65 6.48
C GLY A 208 -21.52 -4.83 5.80
N LEU A 209 -22.78 -4.65 5.37
CA LEU A 209 -23.54 -5.67 4.64
C LEU A 209 -23.12 -5.74 3.17
N ARG A 210 -22.60 -4.63 2.61
CA ARG A 210 -22.03 -4.58 1.24
C ARG A 210 -20.54 -4.90 1.27
N CYS A 211 -19.75 -4.06 1.97
CA CYS A 211 -18.31 -4.21 2.15
C CYS A 211 -18.03 -4.60 3.61
N PRO A 212 -17.59 -5.83 3.89
CA PRO A 212 -17.37 -6.29 5.26
C PRO A 212 -16.43 -5.38 6.05
N ALA A 213 -16.68 -5.21 7.35
CA ALA A 213 -15.79 -4.44 8.23
C ALA A 213 -14.35 -4.98 8.26
N GLY A 214 -14.17 -6.29 8.01
CA GLY A 214 -12.88 -6.96 7.89
C GLY A 214 -12.21 -6.83 6.51
N ALA A 215 -12.86 -6.24 5.51
CA ALA A 215 -12.31 -6.11 4.17
C ALA A 215 -11.03 -5.27 4.18
N HIS A 216 -10.05 -5.66 3.34
CA HIS A 216 -8.73 -5.05 3.30
C HIS A 216 -8.79 -3.51 3.20
N ILE A 217 -9.53 -2.96 2.25
CA ILE A 217 -9.61 -1.49 2.08
C ILE A 217 -10.31 -0.79 3.25
N ARG A 218 -11.26 -1.44 3.93
CA ARG A 218 -12.05 -0.85 5.02
C ARG A 218 -11.28 -0.87 6.33
N ARG A 219 -10.43 -1.89 6.54
CA ARG A 219 -9.46 -1.94 7.65
C ARG A 219 -8.34 -0.92 7.50
N ASN A 220 -7.85 -0.71 6.27
CA ASN A 220 -6.74 0.23 6.01
C ASN A 220 -7.19 1.70 5.88
N ASN A 221 -8.39 1.94 5.35
CA ASN A 221 -9.02 3.26 5.35
C ASN A 221 -10.50 3.10 5.73
N PRO A 222 -10.85 3.28 7.01
CA PRO A 222 -12.23 3.18 7.47
C PRO A 222 -13.07 4.39 7.07
N ARG A 223 -12.51 5.41 6.40
CA ARG A 223 -13.21 6.62 5.94
C ARG A 223 -14.02 7.26 7.08
N ASP A 224 -15.34 7.30 6.95
CA ASP A 224 -16.29 7.83 7.93
C ASP A 224 -16.97 6.72 8.76
N ALA A 225 -16.54 5.47 8.65
CA ALA A 225 -17.04 4.40 9.51
C ALA A 225 -16.72 4.71 10.98
N THR A 226 -17.62 4.30 11.87
CA THR A 226 -17.41 4.45 13.31
C THR A 226 -16.27 3.54 13.77
N ILE A 227 -15.16 4.13 14.20
CA ILE A 227 -13.96 3.43 14.68
C ILE A 227 -13.47 4.00 16.01
N ILE A 228 -12.57 3.28 16.68
CA ILE A 228 -11.78 3.83 17.78
C ILE A 228 -10.63 4.63 17.17
N GLY A 229 -10.54 5.92 17.51
CA GLY A 229 -9.51 6.84 17.00
C GLY A 229 -9.99 7.72 15.85
N ASP A 230 -9.05 8.38 15.17
CA ASP A 230 -9.32 9.25 14.02
C ASP A 230 -8.76 8.61 12.74
N ALA A 231 -9.64 8.40 11.76
CA ALA A 231 -9.26 7.83 10.47
C ALA A 231 -8.26 8.72 9.69
N ARG A 232 -8.19 10.01 10.01
CA ARG A 232 -7.33 10.99 9.34
C ARG A 232 -5.86 10.89 9.77
N MET A 233 -5.60 10.49 11.03
CA MET A 233 -4.24 10.38 11.61
C MET A 233 -3.47 9.11 11.21
N HIS A 234 -4.09 8.21 10.43
CA HIS A 234 -3.53 6.89 10.11
C HIS A 234 -3.44 6.64 8.60
N ARG A 235 -3.27 7.73 7.83
CA ARG A 235 -3.21 7.70 6.38
C ARG A 235 -1.76 7.50 5.93
N LEU A 236 -1.61 6.78 4.82
CA LEU A 236 -0.30 6.42 4.27
C LEU A 236 -0.29 6.59 2.74
N ILE A 237 0.86 7.00 2.21
CA ILE A 237 1.12 7.03 0.77
C ILE A 237 1.77 5.70 0.41
N ARG A 238 1.13 4.94 -0.48
CA ARG A 238 1.66 3.65 -0.93
C ARG A 238 2.45 3.83 -2.23
N ARG A 239 3.63 3.22 -2.26
CA ARG A 239 4.54 3.11 -3.41
C ARG A 239 5.04 1.67 -3.54
N GLY A 240 4.11 0.72 -3.47
CA GLY A 240 4.39 -0.70 -3.61
C GLY A 240 4.49 -1.13 -5.07
N THR A 241 5.16 -2.25 -5.30
CA THR A 241 5.30 -2.90 -6.61
C THR A 241 5.47 -4.42 -6.39
N THR A 242 5.44 -5.20 -7.46
CA THR A 242 5.48 -6.68 -7.41
C THR A 242 6.89 -7.20 -7.65
N TYR A 243 7.18 -8.42 -7.17
CA TYR A 243 8.37 -9.18 -7.51
C TYR A 243 7.99 -10.63 -7.82
N GLY A 244 8.88 -11.33 -8.53
CA GLY A 244 8.68 -12.73 -8.90
C GLY A 244 7.77 -12.93 -10.11
N PRO A 245 7.75 -14.15 -10.67
CA PRO A 245 6.92 -14.47 -11.82
C PRO A 245 5.43 -14.59 -11.45
N PRO A 246 4.51 -14.39 -12.40
CA PRO A 246 3.10 -14.68 -12.20
C PRO A 246 2.86 -16.20 -12.07
N LEU A 247 1.82 -16.56 -11.30
CA LEU A 247 1.27 -17.91 -11.19
C LEU A 247 -0.11 -18.00 -11.83
#